data_AF-A0A9P5X4M2-F1
#
_entry.id   AF-A0A9P5X4M2-F1
#
_cell.length_a   1.000
_cell.length_b   1.000
_cell.length_c   1.000
_cell.angle_alpha   90.00
_cell.angle_beta   90.00
_cell.angle_gamma   90.00
#
_symmetry.space_group_name_H-M   'P 1'
#
loop_
_entity.id
_entity.type
_entity.pdbx_description
1 polymer ?
#
loop_
_entity_poly.entity_id
_entity_poly.type
_entity_poly.pdbx_seq_one_letter_code
_entity_poly.pdbx_strand_id
1 'polypeptide(L)'
;MLSKSPSAGGEGEFDPTGRRPRWMLKVTFCGAAKLKKKQVEQVEFEDEEAEIKANGYTAISYPMDSAERLFKEAGKKLKDPQPSPNRKWSLRDRKRISWHVLVEYGRARFLQGYPASVEYIWLDEFCLSPEEVTDEEEVEKERRKELGILADIFRGAEQVLVFCARENCNHTSIECPWGQRLFTIGEILHAEKVMTLTRRPREDGFWKLKPMGARNFKNDMQRAAAEHRYFHLSTILQHATNAGSS
;
A
#
# COMPACT_ATOMS: atom_id res chain seq x y z
N MET A 1 38.07 -18.08 -4.38
CA MET A 1 37.34 -17.91 -5.65
C MET A 1 36.00 -17.28 -5.35
N LEU A 2 35.82 -16.02 -5.75
CA LEU A 2 34.56 -15.27 -5.62
C LEU A 2 33.65 -15.65 -6.79
N SER A 3 32.45 -16.16 -6.50
CA SER A 3 31.42 -16.43 -7.51
C SER A 3 30.66 -15.15 -7.84
N LYS A 4 30.54 -14.89 -9.14
CA LYS A 4 29.95 -13.70 -9.78
C LYS A 4 28.53 -13.37 -9.28
N SER A 5 28.30 -12.10 -8.99
CA SER A 5 26.96 -11.51 -8.80
C SER A 5 26.15 -11.53 -10.10
N PRO A 6 24.82 -11.71 -10.06
CA PRO A 6 23.98 -11.60 -11.25
C PRO A 6 23.97 -10.16 -11.77
N SER A 7 24.53 -9.96 -12.95
CA SER A 7 24.44 -8.72 -13.73
C SER A 7 23.04 -8.61 -14.34
N ALA A 8 22.20 -7.73 -13.78
CA ALA A 8 21.14 -6.95 -14.42
C ALA A 8 20.16 -6.42 -13.35
N GLY A 9 20.67 -5.63 -12.40
CA GLY A 9 19.82 -4.71 -11.66
C GLY A 9 19.64 -3.48 -12.54
N GLY A 10 18.43 -3.22 -13.03
CA GLY A 10 18.14 -1.95 -13.70
C GLY A 10 18.49 -0.80 -12.76
N GLU A 11 19.18 0.21 -13.28
CA GLU A 11 19.53 1.42 -12.53
C GLU A 11 18.25 2.05 -12.00
N GLY A 12 18.00 1.90 -10.70
CA GLY A 12 17.09 2.78 -9.99
C GLY A 12 17.78 4.13 -9.92
N GLU A 13 17.43 5.04 -10.82
CA GLU A 13 17.86 6.44 -10.72
C GLU A 13 17.32 7.02 -9.41
N PHE A 14 18.24 7.30 -8.49
CA PHE A 14 17.98 8.06 -7.27
C PHE A 14 17.87 9.54 -7.64
N ASP A 15 16.66 10.09 -7.54
CA ASP A 15 16.37 11.49 -7.85
C ASP A 15 16.16 12.27 -6.54
N PRO A 16 17.03 13.25 -6.22
CA PRO A 16 16.98 14.01 -4.97
C PRO A 16 15.80 15.00 -4.91
N THR A 17 15.03 15.18 -5.98
CA THR A 17 13.83 16.06 -5.97
C THR A 17 12.57 15.38 -5.44
N GLY A 18 12.63 14.07 -5.15
CA GLY A 18 11.51 13.27 -4.68
C GLY A 18 10.53 13.00 -5.82
N ARG A 19 10.58 11.79 -6.39
CA ARG A 19 9.65 11.44 -7.47
C ARG A 19 8.24 11.29 -6.91
N ARG A 20 7.27 11.82 -7.64
CA ARG A 20 5.86 11.82 -7.24
C ARG A 20 5.12 10.71 -7.99
N PRO A 21 4.07 10.12 -7.39
CA PRO A 21 3.25 9.18 -8.12
C PRO A 21 2.62 9.88 -9.31
N ARG A 22 2.53 9.22 -10.46
CA ARG A 22 1.83 9.77 -11.61
C ARG A 22 0.32 9.76 -11.41
N TRP A 23 -0.21 8.66 -10.88
CA TRP A 23 -1.65 8.43 -10.76
C TRP A 23 -2.10 8.42 -9.31
N MET A 24 -3.25 9.04 -9.07
CA MET A 24 -3.90 9.13 -7.77
C MET A 24 -5.38 8.76 -7.90
N LEU A 25 -6.03 8.47 -6.77
CA LEU A 25 -7.47 8.36 -6.68
C LEU A 25 -8.03 9.56 -5.91
N LYS A 26 -8.93 10.31 -6.52
CA LYS A 26 -9.78 11.29 -5.85
C LYS A 26 -11.06 10.59 -5.40
N VAL A 27 -11.20 10.40 -4.08
CA VAL A 27 -12.28 9.60 -3.50
C VAL A 27 -13.22 10.47 -2.69
N THR A 28 -14.48 10.52 -3.09
CA THR A 28 -15.53 11.25 -2.36
C THR A 28 -16.29 10.30 -1.43
N PHE A 29 -15.95 10.32 -0.14
CA PHE A 29 -16.69 9.59 0.89
C PHE A 29 -17.96 10.36 1.27
N CYS A 30 -19.15 9.78 1.01
CA CYS A 30 -20.44 10.42 1.28
C CYS A 30 -21.10 9.94 2.59
N GLY A 31 -20.31 9.52 3.59
CA GLY A 31 -20.86 8.99 4.85
C GLY A 31 -21.76 7.76 4.68
N ALA A 32 -21.41 6.86 3.75
CA ALA A 32 -22.17 5.63 3.48
C ALA A 32 -21.27 4.40 3.58
N ALA A 33 -21.83 3.27 4.04
CA ALA A 33 -21.08 2.01 4.24
C ALA A 33 -20.50 1.41 2.95
N LYS A 34 -21.07 1.75 1.79
CA LYS A 34 -20.70 1.17 0.50
C LYS A 34 -20.20 2.24 -0.46
N LEU A 35 -18.91 2.19 -0.76
CA LEU A 35 -18.28 3.01 -1.79
C LEU A 35 -18.75 2.57 -3.19
N LYS A 36 -19.14 3.54 -4.03
CA LYS A 36 -19.58 3.32 -5.43
C LYS A 36 -18.51 3.81 -6.41
N LYS A 37 -18.46 3.22 -7.61
CA LYS A 37 -17.48 3.63 -8.65
C LYS A 37 -17.54 5.12 -8.97
N LYS A 38 -18.74 5.70 -9.06
CA LYS A 38 -18.95 7.15 -9.31
C LYS A 38 -18.36 8.09 -8.24
N GLN A 39 -17.88 7.56 -7.11
CA GLN A 39 -17.25 8.32 -6.04
C GLN A 39 -15.73 8.25 -6.11
N VAL A 40 -15.17 7.55 -7.10
CA VAL A 40 -13.74 7.33 -7.26
C VAL A 40 -13.38 7.71 -8.67
N GLU A 41 -12.47 8.66 -8.78
CA GLU A 41 -11.88 9.12 -10.02
C GLU A 41 -10.39 8.87 -9.97
N GLN A 42 -9.81 8.31 -11.03
CA GLN A 42 -8.37 8.27 -11.18
C GLN A 42 -7.94 9.57 -11.84
N VAL A 43 -6.98 10.25 -11.23
CA VAL A 43 -6.49 11.57 -11.64
C VAL A 43 -4.97 11.52 -11.76
N GLU A 44 -4.40 12.38 -12.61
CA GLU A 44 -2.96 12.62 -12.59
C GLU A 44 -2.60 13.47 -11.36
N PHE A 45 -1.45 13.19 -10.74
CA PHE A 45 -1.00 13.94 -9.57
C PHE A 45 -0.79 15.42 -9.90
N GLU A 46 -0.23 15.71 -11.08
CA GLU A 46 0.10 17.08 -11.50
C GLU A 46 -1.16 17.95 -11.63
N ASP A 47 -2.26 17.37 -12.11
CA ASP A 47 -3.54 18.08 -12.29
C ASP A 47 -4.19 18.49 -10.95
N GLU A 48 -3.88 17.77 -9.88
CA GLU A 48 -4.46 17.97 -8.54
C GLU A 48 -3.39 18.35 -7.50
N GLU A 49 -2.20 18.78 -7.96
CA GLU A 49 -1.03 18.98 -7.09
C GLU A 49 -1.31 19.99 -5.98
N ALA A 50 -2.03 21.07 -6.31
CA ALA A 50 -2.35 22.13 -5.36
C ALA A 50 -3.23 21.60 -4.21
N GLU A 51 -4.30 20.87 -4.53
CA GLU A 51 -5.16 20.26 -3.52
C GLU A 51 -4.47 19.14 -2.75
N ILE A 52 -3.66 18.31 -3.42
CA ILE A 52 -2.91 17.23 -2.77
C ILE A 52 -1.89 17.80 -1.78
N LYS A 53 -1.19 18.88 -2.14
CA LYS A 53 -0.26 19.55 -1.22
C LYS A 53 -0.97 20.21 -0.03
N ALA A 54 -2.16 20.76 -0.26
CA ALA A 54 -2.93 21.43 0.80
C ALA A 54 -3.55 20.43 1.79
N ASN A 55 -4.04 19.28 1.29
CA ASN A 55 -4.81 18.32 2.08
C ASN A 55 -4.03 17.05 2.45
N GLY A 56 -2.85 16.85 1.86
CA GLY A 56 -2.14 15.59 1.93
C GLY A 56 -2.81 14.48 1.11
N TYR A 57 -2.17 13.32 1.09
CA TYR A 57 -2.75 12.10 0.54
C TYR A 57 -2.44 10.89 1.42
N THR A 58 -3.26 9.85 1.26
CA THR A 58 -3.07 8.56 1.93
C THR A 58 -2.44 7.56 0.97
N ALA A 59 -1.30 6.97 1.34
CA ALA A 59 -0.77 5.82 0.62
C ALA A 59 -1.35 4.53 1.23
N ILE A 60 -2.01 3.70 0.43
CA ILE A 60 -2.54 2.39 0.84
C ILE A 60 -1.75 1.32 0.10
N SER A 61 -1.08 0.45 0.86
CA SER A 61 -0.49 -0.77 0.30
C SER A 61 -0.95 -1.98 1.09
N TYR A 62 -0.63 -3.17 0.57
CA TYR A 62 -1.04 -4.45 1.14
C TYR A 62 -0.32 -5.61 0.46
N PRO A 63 -0.12 -6.74 1.15
CA PRO A 63 0.27 -7.99 0.53
C PRO A 63 -0.85 -8.48 -0.39
N MET A 64 -0.54 -8.71 -1.66
CA MET A 64 -1.53 -9.15 -2.66
C MET A 64 -2.29 -10.42 -2.25
N ASP A 65 -1.61 -11.40 -1.64
CA ASP A 65 -2.26 -12.61 -1.13
C ASP A 65 -3.27 -12.31 -0.01
N SER A 66 -3.00 -11.30 0.83
CA SER A 66 -3.95 -10.86 1.86
C SER A 66 -5.19 -10.24 1.21
N ALA A 67 -5.01 -9.33 0.24
CA ALA A 67 -6.13 -8.71 -0.43
C ALA A 67 -6.95 -9.72 -1.28
N GLU A 68 -6.28 -10.67 -1.94
CA GLU A 68 -6.93 -11.75 -2.67
C GLU A 68 -7.79 -12.63 -1.75
N ARG A 69 -7.30 -12.96 -0.55
CA ARG A 69 -8.07 -13.74 0.42
C ARG A 69 -9.41 -13.07 0.71
N LEU A 70 -9.41 -11.76 0.95
CA LEU A 70 -10.63 -11.01 1.26
C LEU A 70 -11.55 -10.88 0.04
N PHE A 71 -10.95 -10.67 -1.13
CA PHE A 71 -11.66 -10.67 -2.40
C PHE A 71 -12.45 -11.98 -2.58
N LYS A 72 -11.83 -13.13 -2.30
CA LYS A 72 -12.49 -14.44 -2.34
C LYS A 72 -13.53 -14.62 -1.24
N GLU A 73 -13.24 -14.21 0.00
CA GLU A 73 -14.20 -14.27 1.12
C GLU A 73 -15.46 -13.42 0.86
N ALA A 74 -15.35 -12.33 0.09
CA ALA A 74 -16.47 -11.53 -0.40
C ALA A 74 -17.24 -12.17 -1.57
N GLY A 75 -16.97 -13.45 -1.88
CA GLY A 75 -17.60 -14.21 -2.95
C GLY A 75 -17.16 -13.81 -4.35
N LYS A 76 -16.08 -13.03 -4.49
CA LYS A 76 -15.54 -12.66 -5.81
C LYS A 76 -14.61 -13.75 -6.33
N LYS A 77 -14.59 -13.90 -7.65
CA LYS A 77 -13.71 -14.83 -8.36
C LYS A 77 -12.71 -14.07 -9.19
N LEU A 78 -11.47 -14.55 -9.21
CA LEU A 78 -10.47 -14.12 -10.19
C LEU A 78 -10.98 -14.44 -11.59
N LYS A 79 -10.45 -13.76 -12.61
CA LYS A 79 -10.77 -14.12 -13.98
C LYS A 79 -9.78 -15.17 -14.46
N ASP A 80 -10.32 -16.26 -14.97
CA ASP A 80 -9.51 -17.27 -15.66
C ASP A 80 -9.25 -16.86 -17.12
N PRO A 81 -8.09 -17.25 -17.69
CA PRO A 81 -6.99 -17.96 -17.05
C PRO A 81 -5.94 -17.01 -16.43
N GLN A 82 -5.04 -17.58 -15.60
CA GLN A 82 -3.84 -16.89 -15.13
C GLN A 82 -3.07 -16.28 -16.32
N PRO A 83 -2.57 -15.04 -16.19
CA PRO A 83 -1.94 -14.32 -17.31
C PRO A 83 -0.66 -15.02 -17.79
N SER A 84 0.08 -15.68 -16.91
CA SER A 84 1.26 -16.48 -17.27
C SER A 84 1.63 -17.47 -16.14
N PRO A 85 2.46 -18.49 -16.41
CA PRO A 85 2.90 -19.46 -15.40
C PRO A 85 3.58 -18.84 -14.17
N ASN A 86 4.20 -17.68 -14.33
CA ASN A 86 4.94 -16.98 -13.28
C ASN A 86 4.13 -15.84 -12.63
N ARG A 87 2.93 -15.56 -13.13
CA ARG A 87 2.11 -14.43 -12.66
C ARG A 87 0.73 -14.90 -12.26
N LYS A 88 0.48 -14.91 -10.95
CA LYS A 88 -0.76 -15.37 -10.33
C LYS A 88 -1.98 -14.50 -10.69
N TRP A 89 -1.80 -13.19 -10.87
CA TRP A 89 -2.89 -12.24 -11.09
C TRP A 89 -2.69 -11.43 -12.38
N SER A 90 -3.72 -11.42 -13.24
CA SER A 90 -3.80 -10.52 -14.39
C SER A 90 -3.83 -9.05 -13.93
N LEU A 91 -3.52 -8.10 -14.81
CA LEU A 91 -3.71 -6.67 -14.51
C LEU A 91 -5.13 -6.39 -14.01
N ARG A 92 -6.13 -6.96 -14.70
CA ARG A 92 -7.53 -6.78 -14.37
C ARG A 92 -7.88 -7.32 -12.99
N ASP A 93 -7.32 -8.47 -12.60
CA ASP A 93 -7.55 -9.01 -11.26
C ASP A 93 -6.86 -8.19 -10.19
N ARG A 94 -5.65 -7.68 -10.45
CA ARG A 94 -4.95 -6.78 -9.53
C ARG A 94 -5.79 -5.54 -9.24
N LYS A 95 -6.24 -4.80 -10.27
CA LYS A 95 -7.15 -3.65 -10.11
C LYS A 95 -8.45 -3.99 -9.36
N ARG A 96 -9.05 -5.17 -9.64
CA ARG A 96 -10.28 -5.61 -8.93
C ARG A 96 -10.04 -5.93 -7.45
N ILE A 97 -8.89 -6.53 -7.15
CA ILE A 97 -8.46 -6.81 -5.78
C ILE A 97 -8.20 -5.48 -5.05
N SER A 98 -7.44 -4.57 -5.66
CA SER A 98 -7.16 -3.22 -5.13
C SER A 98 -8.44 -2.45 -4.86
N TRP A 99 -9.38 -2.44 -5.81
CA TRP A 99 -10.70 -1.84 -5.64
C TRP A 99 -11.42 -2.39 -4.40
N HIS A 100 -11.33 -3.69 -4.16
CA HIS A 100 -11.96 -4.29 -2.98
C HIS A 100 -11.31 -3.82 -1.67
N VAL A 101 -9.99 -3.63 -1.64
CA VAL A 101 -9.30 -3.01 -0.49
C VAL A 101 -9.83 -1.60 -0.24
N LEU A 102 -10.01 -0.78 -1.29
CA LEU A 102 -10.57 0.57 -1.16
C LEU A 102 -12.00 0.57 -0.61
N VAL A 103 -12.84 -0.37 -1.04
CA VAL A 103 -14.20 -0.56 -0.50
C VAL A 103 -14.15 -0.89 1.00
N GLU A 104 -13.28 -1.79 1.43
CA GLU A 104 -13.14 -2.15 2.85
C GLU A 104 -12.59 -0.99 3.68
N TYR A 105 -11.65 -0.20 3.15
CA TYR A 105 -11.20 1.05 3.77
C TYR A 105 -12.36 2.03 3.96
N GLY A 106 -13.12 2.32 2.89
CA GLY A 106 -14.28 3.22 2.96
C GLY A 106 -15.36 2.73 3.93
N ARG A 107 -15.60 1.42 3.99
CA ARG A 107 -16.51 0.81 4.97
C ARG A 107 -16.02 0.98 6.39
N ALA A 108 -14.72 0.77 6.64
CA ALA A 108 -14.13 0.93 7.96
C ALA A 108 -14.19 2.39 8.44
N ARG A 109 -13.99 3.36 7.54
CA ARG A 109 -14.19 4.78 7.82
C ARG A 109 -15.61 5.08 8.27
N PHE A 110 -16.60 4.62 7.49
CA PHE A 110 -18.02 4.82 7.80
C PHE A 110 -18.39 4.24 9.17
N LEU A 111 -18.00 3.00 9.44
CA LEU A 111 -18.32 2.33 10.71
C LEU A 111 -17.71 3.01 11.94
N GLN A 112 -16.65 3.79 11.76
CA GLN A 112 -16.01 4.57 12.82
C GLN A 112 -16.44 6.03 12.86
N GLY A 113 -17.49 6.39 12.10
CA GLY A 113 -18.07 7.72 12.14
C GLY A 113 -17.18 8.81 11.54
N TYR A 114 -16.22 8.45 10.68
CA TYR A 114 -15.47 9.47 9.92
C TYR A 114 -16.45 10.29 9.07
N PRO A 115 -16.29 11.63 9.02
CA PRO A 115 -17.20 12.50 8.28
C PRO A 115 -17.09 12.26 6.78
N ALA A 116 -18.07 12.77 6.05
CA ALA A 116 -17.99 12.87 4.60
C ALA A 116 -16.82 13.80 4.21
N SER A 117 -16.01 13.37 3.24
CA SER A 117 -14.81 14.08 2.82
C SER A 117 -14.39 13.66 1.41
N VAL A 118 -13.56 14.50 0.78
CA VAL A 118 -12.76 14.10 -0.38
C VAL A 118 -11.38 13.72 0.13
N GLU A 119 -10.85 12.58 -0.28
CA GLU A 119 -9.47 12.15 0.02
C GLU A 119 -8.73 11.81 -1.26
N TYR A 120 -7.46 12.22 -1.32
CA TYR A 120 -6.52 11.75 -2.33
C TYR A 120 -5.84 10.48 -1.80
N ILE A 121 -5.86 9.43 -2.62
CA ILE A 121 -5.36 8.11 -2.24
C ILE A 121 -4.43 7.60 -3.32
N TRP A 122 -3.20 7.28 -2.95
CA TRP A 122 -2.37 6.39 -3.76
C TRP A 122 -2.67 4.96 -3.33
N LEU A 123 -3.16 4.12 -4.24
CA LEU A 123 -3.56 2.75 -3.95
C LEU A 123 -2.70 1.76 -4.73
N ASP A 124 -1.95 0.93 -4.00
CA ASP A 124 -1.07 -0.09 -4.57
C ASP A 124 -1.82 -0.96 -5.60
N GLU A 125 -1.13 -1.30 -6.68
CA GLU A 125 -1.64 -1.97 -7.89
C GLU A 125 -2.77 -1.27 -8.68
N PHE A 126 -3.50 -0.32 -8.10
CA PHE A 126 -4.50 0.48 -8.82
C PHE A 126 -3.84 1.69 -9.50
N CYS A 127 -3.02 2.43 -8.75
CA CYS A 127 -2.32 3.64 -9.20
C CYS A 127 -1.05 3.36 -10.02
N LEU A 128 -0.67 2.09 -10.21
CA LEU A 128 0.52 1.74 -11.00
C LEU A 128 0.31 1.89 -12.52
N SER A 129 -0.92 2.15 -12.97
CA SER A 129 -1.27 2.36 -14.37
C SER A 129 -2.66 3.01 -14.52
N PRO A 130 -2.92 3.74 -15.62
CA PRO A 130 -4.24 4.32 -15.91
C PRO A 130 -5.32 3.24 -16.08
N GLU A 131 -6.57 3.54 -15.72
CA GLU A 131 -7.68 2.58 -15.73
C GLU A 131 -7.96 2.07 -17.15
N GLU A 132 -7.82 2.94 -18.15
CA GLU A 132 -8.21 2.71 -19.54
C GLU A 132 -7.25 1.78 -20.29
N VAL A 133 -5.98 1.70 -19.88
CA VAL A 133 -4.99 0.87 -20.57
C VAL A 133 -5.18 -0.60 -20.20
N THR A 134 -5.42 -1.40 -21.23
CA THR A 134 -5.61 -2.86 -21.13
C THR A 134 -4.42 -3.67 -21.63
N ASP A 135 -3.47 -3.03 -22.30
CA ASP A 135 -2.23 -3.67 -22.77
C ASP A 135 -1.32 -3.99 -21.58
N GLU A 136 -0.98 -5.27 -21.39
CA GLU A 136 -0.15 -5.68 -20.24
C GLU A 136 1.31 -5.22 -20.36
N GLU A 137 1.86 -5.05 -21.57
CA GLU A 137 3.25 -4.64 -21.77
C GLU A 137 3.43 -3.15 -21.47
N GLU A 138 2.52 -2.32 -21.96
CA GLU A 138 2.49 -0.88 -21.67
C GLU A 138 2.31 -0.63 -20.17
N VAL A 139 1.37 -1.34 -19.55
CA VAL A 139 1.15 -1.26 -18.11
C VAL A 139 2.35 -1.73 -17.32
N GLU A 140 3.08 -2.76 -17.76
CA GLU A 140 4.29 -3.20 -17.05
C GLU A 140 5.43 -2.18 -17.15
N LYS A 141 5.48 -1.35 -18.20
CA LYS A 141 6.45 -0.25 -18.30
C LYS A 141 6.13 0.83 -17.27
N GLU A 142 4.89 1.30 -17.21
CA GLU A 142 4.45 2.31 -16.23
C GLU A 142 4.57 1.79 -14.80
N ARG A 143 4.12 0.55 -14.57
CA ARG A 143 4.24 -0.11 -13.27
C ARG A 143 5.69 -0.19 -12.79
N ARG A 144 6.64 -0.52 -13.66
CA ARG A 144 8.07 -0.58 -13.27
C ARG A 144 8.59 0.79 -12.85
N LYS A 145 8.16 1.87 -13.51
CA LYS A 145 8.53 3.24 -13.13
C LYS A 145 7.97 3.59 -11.75
N GLU A 146 6.66 3.39 -11.55
CA GLU A 146 5.99 3.66 -10.28
C GLU A 146 6.55 2.81 -9.13
N LEU A 147 6.87 1.53 -9.39
CA LEU A 147 7.52 0.67 -8.41
C LEU A 147 8.93 1.15 -8.05
N GLY A 148 9.64 1.77 -8.98
CA GLY A 148 10.97 2.33 -8.75
C GLY A 148 10.96 3.53 -7.80
N ILE A 149 9.79 4.11 -7.51
CA ILE A 149 9.64 5.33 -6.70
C ILE A 149 8.74 5.13 -5.48
N LEU A 150 8.42 3.89 -5.11
CA LEU A 150 7.57 3.59 -3.95
C LEU A 150 8.04 4.32 -2.69
N ALA A 151 9.35 4.36 -2.46
CA ALA A 151 9.94 5.07 -1.33
C ALA A 151 9.51 6.53 -1.25
N ASP A 152 9.51 7.23 -2.38
CA ASP A 152 9.13 8.64 -2.43
C ASP A 152 7.62 8.82 -2.29
N ILE A 153 6.83 7.90 -2.83
CA ILE A 153 5.37 7.87 -2.66
C ILE A 153 5.00 7.70 -1.17
N PHE A 154 5.61 6.75 -0.46
CA PHE A 154 5.31 6.58 0.96
C PHE A 154 5.85 7.73 1.81
N ARG A 155 7.02 8.29 1.47
CA ARG A 155 7.60 9.44 2.17
C ARG A 155 6.78 10.71 1.98
N GLY A 156 6.19 10.90 0.80
CA GLY A 156 5.38 12.07 0.48
C GLY A 156 3.94 12.01 1.00
N ALA A 157 3.48 10.84 1.46
CA ALA A 157 2.13 10.67 1.99
C ALA A 157 1.99 11.29 3.39
N GLU A 158 0.86 11.94 3.65
CA GLU A 158 0.55 12.44 5.00
C GLU A 158 0.34 11.27 5.98
N GLN A 159 -0.23 10.18 5.47
CA GLN A 159 -0.40 8.95 6.21
C GLN A 159 -0.28 7.72 5.32
N VAL A 160 0.20 6.63 5.93
CA VAL A 160 0.24 5.33 5.27
C VAL A 160 -0.73 4.37 5.95
N LEU A 161 -1.63 3.79 5.16
CA LEU A 161 -2.51 2.72 5.61
C LEU A 161 -1.85 1.36 5.34
N VAL A 162 -1.64 0.59 6.41
CA VAL A 162 -1.23 -0.81 6.34
C VAL A 162 -2.41 -1.74 6.57
N PHE A 163 -2.52 -2.77 5.74
CA PHE A 163 -3.66 -3.69 5.70
C PHE A 163 -3.26 -5.13 5.47
N CYS A 164 -3.79 -6.06 6.27
CA CYS A 164 -3.71 -7.49 5.96
C CYS A 164 -4.98 -8.23 6.39
N ALA A 165 -5.18 -9.42 5.83
CA ALA A 165 -6.39 -10.20 6.03
C ALA A 165 -6.40 -11.02 7.33
N ARG A 166 -5.29 -11.03 8.08
CA ARG A 166 -5.19 -11.78 9.33
C ARG A 166 -6.00 -11.08 10.41
N GLU A 167 -6.84 -11.86 11.10
CA GLU A 167 -7.61 -11.38 12.24
C GLU A 167 -6.67 -10.95 13.37
N ASN A 168 -7.02 -9.82 14.00
CA ASN A 168 -6.26 -9.22 15.10
C ASN A 168 -4.76 -8.98 14.80
N CYS A 169 -4.39 -8.85 13.52
CA CYS A 169 -3.01 -8.56 13.18
C CYS A 169 -2.65 -7.13 13.61
N ASN A 170 -1.62 -7.01 14.44
CA ASN A 170 -1.04 -5.72 14.82
C ASN A 170 -0.12 -5.14 13.74
N HIS A 171 0.10 -5.88 12.65
CA HIS A 171 0.97 -5.58 11.51
C HIS A 171 2.46 -5.41 11.83
N THR A 172 2.86 -5.56 13.10
CA THR A 172 4.24 -5.39 13.56
C THR A 172 4.98 -6.71 13.79
N SER A 173 4.25 -7.83 13.91
CA SER A 173 4.84 -9.18 14.01
C SER A 173 5.50 -9.61 12.70
N ILE A 174 6.60 -10.36 12.78
CA ILE A 174 7.25 -11.04 11.64
C ILE A 174 6.34 -12.04 10.93
N GLU A 175 5.30 -12.51 11.61
CA GLU A 175 4.30 -13.40 11.05
C GLU A 175 3.32 -12.63 10.19
N CYS A 176 3.20 -11.31 10.37
CA CYS A 176 2.38 -10.50 9.48
C CYS A 176 2.94 -10.62 8.05
N PRO A 177 2.11 -10.85 7.03
CA PRO A 177 2.58 -10.86 5.64
C PRO A 177 3.21 -9.52 5.21
N TRP A 178 2.96 -8.43 5.95
CA TRP A 178 3.71 -7.18 5.83
C TRP A 178 5.15 -7.24 6.34
N GLY A 179 5.39 -7.92 7.47
CA GLY A 179 6.71 -8.03 8.10
C GLY A 179 7.74 -8.71 7.20
N GLN A 180 7.29 -9.38 6.13
CA GLN A 180 8.13 -10.04 5.13
C GLN A 180 8.40 -9.18 3.88
N ARG A 181 7.77 -8.00 3.74
CA ARG A 181 7.99 -7.07 2.62
C ARG A 181 9.10 -6.09 2.96
N LEU A 182 10.33 -6.40 2.54
CA LEU A 182 11.53 -5.61 2.83
C LEU A 182 11.45 -4.17 2.30
N PHE A 183 10.89 -3.99 1.10
CA PHE A 183 10.84 -2.67 0.44
C PHE A 183 9.89 -1.70 1.16
N THR A 184 8.74 -2.17 1.64
CA THR A 184 7.74 -1.26 2.22
C THR A 184 8.02 -0.86 3.67
N ILE A 185 8.88 -1.62 4.38
CA ILE A 185 9.20 -1.30 5.77
C ILE A 185 10.11 -0.08 5.81
N GLY A 186 11.21 -0.06 5.05
CA GLY A 186 12.13 1.09 4.99
C GLY A 186 11.43 2.43 4.69
N GLU A 187 10.40 2.37 3.85
CA GLU A 187 9.69 3.52 3.30
C GLU A 187 8.59 4.04 4.24
N ILE A 188 7.85 3.13 4.89
CA ILE A 188 6.84 3.46 5.92
C ILE A 188 7.49 4.06 7.18
N LEU A 189 8.76 3.75 7.46
CA LEU A 189 9.48 4.31 8.61
C LEU A 189 9.59 5.84 8.58
N HIS A 190 9.53 6.42 7.38
CA HIS A 190 9.60 7.86 7.17
C HIS A 190 8.22 8.53 7.10
N ALA A 191 7.13 7.75 7.10
CA ALA A 191 5.79 8.31 7.17
C ALA A 191 5.59 9.02 8.52
N GLU A 192 4.86 10.13 8.53
CA GLU A 192 4.53 10.82 9.78
C GLU A 192 3.49 10.04 10.59
N LYS A 193 2.48 9.50 9.89
CA LYS A 193 1.34 8.79 10.48
C LYS A 193 1.17 7.42 9.82
N VAL A 194 0.97 6.38 10.63
CA VAL A 194 0.60 5.05 10.14
C VAL A 194 -0.81 4.72 10.63
N MET A 195 -1.69 4.38 9.71
CA MET A 195 -3.01 3.86 10.00
C MET A 195 -2.99 2.34 9.81
N THR A 196 -3.52 1.60 10.77
CA THR A 196 -3.66 0.15 10.64
C THR A 196 -5.13 -0.19 10.39
N LEU A 197 -5.38 -0.97 9.34
CA LEU A 197 -6.70 -1.55 9.07
C LEU A 197 -6.69 -2.99 9.57
N THR A 198 -7.29 -3.23 10.73
CA THR A 198 -7.24 -4.50 11.45
C THR A 198 -8.60 -5.19 11.42
N ARG A 199 -8.62 -6.45 11.01
CA ARG A 199 -9.82 -7.29 11.02
C ARG A 199 -10.13 -7.74 12.44
N ARG A 200 -11.38 -7.62 12.88
CA ARG A 200 -11.83 -8.16 14.17
C ARG A 200 -12.57 -9.49 13.99
N PRO A 201 -12.43 -10.44 14.93
CA PRO A 201 -13.32 -11.59 15.04
C PRO A 201 -14.77 -11.10 15.19
N ARG A 202 -15.69 -11.86 14.60
CA ARG A 202 -17.10 -11.50 14.37
C ARG A 202 -17.85 -11.03 15.62
N GLU A 203 -17.87 -9.73 15.89
CA GLU A 203 -18.96 -9.13 16.66
C GLU A 203 -19.56 -7.90 15.94
N ASP A 204 -18.86 -6.77 15.71
CA ASP A 204 -19.61 -5.53 15.34
C ASP A 204 -19.08 -4.71 14.15
N GLY A 205 -18.54 -5.36 13.13
CA GLY A 205 -18.04 -4.64 11.96
C GLY A 205 -16.62 -5.07 11.62
N PHE A 206 -16.50 -5.56 10.40
CA PHE A 206 -15.44 -6.45 9.93
C PHE A 206 -14.02 -5.85 10.01
N TRP A 207 -13.90 -4.53 10.21
CA TRP A 207 -12.63 -3.81 10.22
C TRP A 207 -12.61 -2.65 11.22
N LYS A 208 -11.47 -2.48 11.87
CA LYS A 208 -11.14 -1.33 12.71
C LYS A 208 -9.94 -0.60 12.13
N LEU A 209 -10.09 0.71 11.91
CA LEU A 209 -8.98 1.63 11.68
C LEU A 209 -8.40 1.99 13.03
N LYS A 210 -7.08 1.94 13.15
CA LYS A 210 -6.40 2.37 14.36
C LYS A 210 -5.18 3.20 13.96
N PRO A 211 -5.13 4.48 14.36
CA PRO A 211 -3.91 5.26 14.22
C PRO A 211 -2.82 4.65 15.09
N MET A 212 -1.63 4.59 14.52
CA MET A 212 -0.40 4.25 15.20
C MET A 212 0.65 5.28 14.81
N GLY A 213 1.29 5.90 15.80
CA GLY A 213 2.43 6.78 15.51
C GLY A 213 3.50 5.98 14.77
N ALA A 214 4.05 6.52 13.68
CA ALA A 214 5.03 5.82 12.86
C ALA A 214 6.24 5.34 13.68
N ARG A 215 6.67 6.14 14.66
CA ARG A 215 7.73 5.77 15.62
C ARG A 215 7.37 4.53 16.46
N ASN A 216 6.12 4.39 16.88
CA ASN A 216 5.67 3.24 17.66
C ASN A 216 5.58 1.99 16.78
N PHE A 217 5.00 2.14 15.58
CA PHE A 217 4.95 1.07 14.57
C PHE A 217 6.36 0.54 14.27
N LYS A 218 7.31 1.47 14.05
CA LYS A 218 8.74 1.19 13.86
C LYS A 218 9.35 0.41 15.03
N ASN A 219 9.22 0.93 16.25
CA ASN A 219 9.84 0.33 17.43
C ASN A 219 9.32 -1.09 17.67
N ASP A 220 8.02 -1.31 17.48
CA ASP A 220 7.39 -2.62 17.62
C ASP A 220 7.89 -3.61 16.55
N MET A 221 8.05 -3.17 15.30
CA MET A 221 8.65 -3.98 14.24
C MET A 221 10.13 -4.30 14.49
N GLN A 222 10.90 -3.32 14.95
CA GLN A 222 12.32 -3.51 15.32
C GLN A 222 12.47 -4.54 16.44
N ARG A 223 11.64 -4.42 17.48
CA ARG A 223 11.60 -5.37 18.60
C ARG A 223 11.27 -6.78 18.12
N ALA A 224 10.22 -6.94 17.32
CA ALA A 224 9.83 -8.25 16.78
C ALA A 224 10.93 -8.85 15.88
N ALA A 225 11.56 -8.05 15.02
CA ALA A 225 12.66 -8.52 14.16
C ALA A 225 13.87 -9.00 14.97
N ALA A 226 14.23 -8.28 16.03
CA ALA A 226 15.32 -8.63 16.93
C ALA A 226 15.02 -9.93 17.71
N GLU A 227 13.81 -10.05 18.28
CA GLU A 227 13.36 -11.23 19.03
C GLU A 227 13.42 -12.51 18.17
N HIS A 228 13.07 -12.41 16.89
CA HIS A 228 13.05 -13.54 15.96
C HIS A 228 14.32 -13.70 15.12
N ARG A 229 15.40 -12.96 15.42
CA ARG A 229 16.69 -13.02 14.71
C ARG A 229 16.59 -12.81 13.20
N TYR A 230 15.64 -11.99 12.76
CA TYR A 230 15.55 -11.53 11.36
C TYR A 230 16.59 -10.44 11.13
N PHE A 231 17.87 -10.84 11.06
CA PHE A 231 19.01 -9.93 10.98
C PHE A 231 18.88 -8.95 9.81
N HIS A 232 18.41 -9.40 8.64
CA HIS A 232 18.25 -8.53 7.48
C HIS A 232 17.22 -7.41 7.71
N LEU A 233 16.08 -7.71 8.32
CA LEU A 233 15.06 -6.72 8.67
C LEU A 233 15.56 -5.79 9.79
N SER A 234 16.22 -6.34 10.80
CA SER A 234 16.84 -5.55 11.88
C SER A 234 17.88 -4.56 11.34
N THR A 235 18.72 -4.99 10.39
CA THR A 235 19.73 -4.15 9.75
C THR A 235 19.10 -3.04 8.91
N ILE A 236 18.08 -3.34 8.09
CA ILE A 236 17.33 -2.31 7.33
C ILE A 236 16.70 -1.29 8.28
N LEU A 237 16.05 -1.75 9.34
CA LEU A 237 15.40 -0.88 10.32
C LEU A 237 16.42 -0.03 11.10
N GLN A 238 17.61 -0.55 11.41
CA GLN A 238 18.68 0.21 12.05
C GLN A 238 19.24 1.29 11.11
N HIS A 239 19.54 0.97 9.85
CA HIS A 239 20.09 1.94 8.90
C HIS A 239 19.08 3.03 8.51
N ALA A 240 17.79 2.70 8.37
CA ALA A 240 16.73 3.69 8.13
C ALA A 240 16.55 4.68 9.29
N THR A 241 17.02 4.34 10.50
CA THR A 241 17.02 5.25 11.66
C THR A 241 18.11 6.31 11.55
N ASN A 242 19.22 5.98 10.91
CA ASN A 242 20.40 6.85 10.83
C ASN A 242 20.40 7.72 9.57
N ALA A 243 19.56 7.43 8.57
CA ALA A 243 19.48 8.16 7.31
C ALA A 243 18.62 9.44 7.36
N GLY A 244 17.96 9.74 8.49
CA GLY A 244 17.12 10.94 8.68
C GLY A 244 17.64 11.89 9.75
N SER A 245 18.89 11.75 10.18
CA SER A 245 19.55 12.64 11.14
C SER A 245 20.69 13.39 10.46
N SER A 246 20.34 14.31 9.56
CA SER A 246 21.25 15.30 8.98
C SER A 246 20.44 16.44 8.40
#